data_AF-A0A284S4Z7-F1
#
_entry.id   AF-A0A284S4Z7-F1
#
_cell.length_a   1.000
_cell.length_b   1.000
_cell.length_c   1.000
_cell.angle_alpha   90.00
_cell.angle_beta   90.00
_cell.angle_gamma   90.00
#
_symmetry.space_group_name_H-M   'P 1'
#
loop_
_entity.id
_entity.type
_entity.pdbx_description
1 polymer ?
#
loop_
_entity_poly.entity_id
_entity_poly.type
_entity_poly.pdbx_seq_one_letter_code
_entity_poly.pdbx_strand_id
1 'polypeptide(L)'
;MEDRSSGVSTVSEAFSQVRNASYDELVERIAWIEEGHVPLGYILPFPIEKRVVLYWFCLLAYYATGGAEVPHENQLKAALASYEGQDSLVIAGTGSGKTLVIALLLLINAVPERISITVSPLKRLQITQTENFNVKYSIKTVAINDDTPRNIEWWRDNVHNGKKGASQMTTASHFMVTAEQLFKSSEGHFSRLGLLVQDHGFRKRIGRIHVDEIHFTWFARTGRYGLDAFRKAWGRLGDLKLQLPSSIPWQGLTATCPPHVLHFIESSLLNPGYALIRMTSNRPNTMYARHCQ
;
A
#
# COMPACT_ATOMS: atom_id res chain seq x y z
N MET A 1 13.35 10.15 45.90
CA MET A 1 12.16 9.49 45.33
C MET A 1 11.70 10.40 44.20
N GLU A 2 12.46 10.39 43.10
CA GLU A 2 12.19 11.24 41.95
C GLU A 2 11.24 10.49 41.01
N ASP A 3 10.09 11.10 40.80
CA ASP A 3 9.01 10.66 39.96
C ASP A 3 9.45 10.72 38.48
N ARG A 4 9.85 9.58 37.92
CA ARG A 4 10.07 9.41 36.48
C ARG A 4 8.72 9.18 35.80
N SER A 5 7.93 10.23 35.67
CA SER A 5 6.83 10.29 34.71
C SER A 5 7.38 10.64 33.32
N SER A 6 8.07 9.70 32.68
CA SER A 6 8.36 9.79 31.25
C SER A 6 7.04 9.73 30.50
N GLY A 7 6.54 10.87 30.03
CA GLY A 7 5.29 10.99 29.30
C GLY A 7 5.29 10.06 28.10
N VAL A 8 4.29 9.17 28.03
CA VAL A 8 4.06 8.32 26.86
C VAL A 8 3.58 9.23 25.74
N SER A 9 4.49 9.62 24.83
CA SER A 9 4.10 10.34 23.62
C SER A 9 3.13 9.49 22.81
N THR A 10 2.03 10.08 22.33
CA THR A 10 1.08 9.34 21.49
C THR A 10 1.74 8.90 20.18
N VAL A 11 1.25 7.83 19.53
CA VAL A 11 1.78 7.36 18.22
C VAL A 11 1.77 8.51 17.17
N SER A 12 0.77 9.38 17.23
CA SER A 12 0.66 10.56 16.37
C SER A 12 1.78 11.59 16.61
N GLU A 13 2.14 11.83 17.87
CA GLU A 13 3.26 12.70 18.24
C GLU A 13 4.59 12.10 17.78
N ALA A 14 4.79 10.79 17.99
CA ALA A 14 5.99 10.09 17.52
C ALA A 14 6.15 10.22 15.99
N PHE A 15 5.08 10.03 15.22
CA PHE A 15 5.11 10.24 13.77
C PHE A 15 5.48 11.67 13.39
N SER A 16 4.91 12.65 14.08
CA SER A 16 5.19 14.06 13.82
C SER A 16 6.64 14.42 14.16
N GLN A 17 7.19 13.89 15.26
CA GLN A 17 8.59 14.09 15.60
C GLN A 17 9.53 13.47 14.56
N VAL A 18 9.26 12.25 14.08
CA VAL A 18 10.09 11.60 13.06
C VAL A 18 10.10 12.41 11.76
N ARG A 19 8.93 12.86 11.28
CA ARG A 19 8.83 13.57 10.00
C ARG A 19 9.46 14.98 10.03
N ASN A 20 9.59 15.58 11.21
CA ASN A 20 10.17 16.91 11.39
C ASN A 20 11.61 16.88 11.93
N ALA A 21 12.15 15.70 12.24
CA ALA A 21 13.50 15.54 12.74
C ALA A 21 14.55 15.87 11.68
N SER A 22 15.64 16.49 12.12
CA SER A 22 16.88 16.67 11.36
C SER A 22 17.55 15.34 11.07
N TYR A 23 18.51 15.33 10.12
CA TYR A 23 19.25 14.12 9.81
C TYR A 23 19.98 13.53 11.02
N ASP A 24 20.60 14.37 11.85
CA ASP A 24 21.35 13.91 13.03
C ASP A 24 20.42 13.30 14.08
N GLU A 25 19.26 13.92 14.33
CA GLU A 25 18.23 13.35 15.21
C GLU A 25 17.68 12.01 14.69
N LEU A 26 17.54 11.86 13.36
CA LEU A 26 17.15 10.58 12.76
C LEU A 26 18.23 9.51 12.96
N VAL A 27 19.51 9.87 12.80
CA VAL A 27 20.64 8.95 13.04
C VAL A 27 20.68 8.51 14.50
N GLU A 28 20.52 9.44 15.44
CA GLU A 28 20.46 9.12 16.87
C GLU A 28 19.32 8.13 17.17
N ARG A 29 18.11 8.39 16.64
CA ARG A 29 16.95 7.51 16.83
C ARG A 29 17.17 6.12 16.22
N ILE A 30 17.80 6.04 15.05
CA ILE A 30 18.14 4.77 14.40
C ILE A 30 19.15 3.98 15.23
N ALA A 31 20.11 4.65 15.86
CA ALA A 31 21.12 3.99 16.70
C ALA A 31 20.53 3.33 17.97
N TRP A 32 19.32 3.74 18.40
CA TRP A 32 18.60 3.12 19.52
C TRP A 32 17.84 1.85 19.13
N ILE A 33 17.67 1.57 17.84
CA ILE A 33 17.08 0.31 17.38
C ILE A 33 18.15 -0.77 17.45
N GLU A 34 17.85 -1.91 18.07
CA GLU A 34 18.78 -3.03 18.23
C GLU A 34 19.56 -3.35 16.94
N GLU A 35 20.88 -3.46 17.09
CA GLU A 35 21.82 -3.67 15.98
C GLU A 35 21.45 -4.91 15.15
N GLY A 36 21.32 -4.73 13.84
CA GLY A 36 20.92 -5.78 12.89
C GLY A 36 19.46 -5.75 12.40
N HIS A 37 18.58 -4.98 13.04
CA HIS A 37 17.20 -4.82 12.57
C HIS A 37 17.07 -3.79 11.42
N VAL A 38 17.90 -2.74 11.45
CA VAL A 38 17.95 -1.72 10.39
C VAL A 38 18.99 -2.14 9.34
N PRO A 39 18.63 -2.23 8.04
CA PRO A 39 19.55 -2.66 6.98
C PRO A 39 20.52 -1.54 6.59
N LEU A 40 21.40 -1.12 7.51
CA LEU A 40 22.33 0.00 7.33
C LEU A 40 23.28 -0.20 6.15
N GLY A 41 23.69 -1.43 5.84
CA GLY A 41 24.50 -1.74 4.66
C GLY A 41 23.82 -1.36 3.33
N TYR A 42 22.49 -1.37 3.29
CA TYR A 42 21.71 -0.88 2.15
C TYR A 42 21.49 0.64 2.20
N ILE A 43 21.30 1.22 3.38
CA ILE A 43 20.94 2.64 3.53
C ILE A 43 22.15 3.56 3.37
N LEU A 44 23.28 3.24 4.04
CA LEU A 44 24.45 4.11 4.11
C LEU A 44 25.09 4.46 2.75
N PRO A 45 25.06 3.62 1.71
CA PRO A 45 25.59 4.02 0.40
C PRO A 45 24.84 5.18 -0.29
N PHE A 46 23.60 5.47 0.10
CA PHE A 46 22.80 6.53 -0.54
C PHE A 46 23.20 7.94 -0.10
N PRO A 47 22.90 9.00 -0.89
CA PRO A 47 23.00 10.39 -0.45
C PRO A 47 22.08 10.69 0.74
N ILE A 48 22.41 11.73 1.52
CA ILE A 48 21.70 12.12 2.75
C ILE A 48 20.19 12.25 2.52
N GLU A 49 19.76 12.91 1.43
CA GLU A 49 18.35 13.10 1.10
C GLU A 49 17.57 11.78 1.03
N LYS A 50 18.16 10.75 0.42
CA LYS A 50 17.54 9.41 0.34
C LYS A 50 17.64 8.66 1.66
N ARG A 51 18.72 8.85 2.44
CA ARG A 51 18.84 8.26 3.77
C ARG A 51 17.74 8.76 4.71
N VAL A 52 17.40 10.05 4.66
CA VAL A 52 16.29 10.63 5.45
C VAL A 52 14.99 9.87 5.20
N VAL A 53 14.62 9.65 3.94
CA VAL A 53 13.42 8.90 3.55
C VAL A 53 13.47 7.45 4.05
N LEU A 54 14.62 6.79 3.91
CA LEU A 54 14.80 5.42 4.38
C LEU A 54 14.73 5.31 5.92
N TYR A 55 15.28 6.27 6.65
CA TYR A 55 15.16 6.34 8.11
C TYR A 55 13.73 6.64 8.55
N TRP A 56 13.00 7.50 7.83
CA TRP A 56 11.56 7.67 8.06
C TRP A 56 10.81 6.36 7.90
N PHE A 57 11.07 5.58 6.84
CA PHE A 57 10.43 4.27 6.70
C PHE A 57 10.72 3.35 7.88
N CYS A 58 11.97 3.28 8.32
CA CYS A 58 12.34 2.46 9.47
C CYS A 58 11.66 2.90 10.76
N LEU A 59 11.77 4.18 11.11
CA LEU A 59 11.27 4.73 12.37
C LEU A 59 9.74 4.75 12.42
N LEU A 60 9.07 5.13 11.32
CA LEU A 60 7.61 5.15 11.28
C LEU A 60 7.03 3.74 11.43
N ALA A 61 7.62 2.72 10.78
CA ALA A 61 7.20 1.33 10.98
C ALA A 61 7.46 0.87 12.42
N TYR A 62 8.64 1.17 12.95
CA TYR A 62 9.02 0.81 14.33
C TYR A 62 8.02 1.38 15.33
N TYR A 63 7.76 2.69 15.29
CA TYR A 63 6.81 3.32 16.22
C TYR A 63 5.36 2.87 15.97
N ALA A 64 4.94 2.73 14.72
CA ALA A 64 3.58 2.27 14.41
C ALA A 64 3.30 0.90 15.01
N THR A 65 4.30 0.00 14.99
CA THR A 65 4.18 -1.38 15.45
C THR A 65 4.59 -1.59 16.91
N GLY A 66 4.82 -0.52 17.67
CA GLY A 66 5.27 -0.63 19.07
C GLY A 66 6.64 -1.29 19.23
N GLY A 67 7.51 -1.16 18.22
CA GLY A 67 8.85 -1.72 18.17
C GLY A 67 8.96 -3.11 17.55
N ALA A 68 7.85 -3.71 17.10
CA ALA A 68 7.84 -5.08 16.62
C ALA A 68 8.42 -5.26 15.20
N GLU A 69 8.39 -4.23 14.35
CA GLU A 69 8.81 -4.35 12.96
C GLU A 69 9.72 -3.20 12.51
N VAL A 70 10.78 -3.58 11.80
CA VAL A 70 11.64 -2.69 11.02
C VAL A 70 11.73 -3.26 9.60
N PRO A 71 11.56 -2.44 8.55
CA PRO A 71 11.56 -2.93 7.19
C PRO A 71 12.94 -3.42 6.77
N HIS A 72 12.99 -4.64 6.24
CA HIS A 72 14.22 -5.17 5.67
C HIS A 72 14.51 -4.55 4.29
N GLU A 73 15.71 -4.77 3.77
CA GLU A 73 16.21 -4.18 2.51
C GLU A 73 15.20 -4.23 1.34
N ASN A 74 14.62 -5.40 1.03
CA ASN A 74 13.70 -5.52 -0.10
C ASN A 74 12.38 -4.74 0.08
N GLN A 75 11.90 -4.56 1.32
CA GLN A 75 10.73 -3.71 1.60
C GLN A 75 11.09 -2.24 1.41
N LEU A 76 12.28 -1.82 1.85
CA LEU A 76 12.79 -0.47 1.61
C LEU A 76 12.97 -0.17 0.12
N LYS A 77 13.52 -1.11 -0.67
CA LYS A 77 13.62 -0.98 -2.14
C LYS A 77 12.25 -0.77 -2.78
N ALA A 78 11.27 -1.58 -2.40
CA ALA A 78 9.92 -1.50 -2.93
C ALA A 78 9.19 -0.20 -2.55
N ALA A 79 9.34 0.24 -1.30
CA ALA A 79 8.75 1.49 -0.83
C ALA A 79 9.43 2.71 -1.48
N LEU A 80 10.77 2.72 -1.55
CA LEU A 80 11.53 3.83 -2.12
C LEU A 80 11.20 4.06 -3.60
N ALA A 81 11.13 2.99 -4.42
CA ALA A 81 10.76 3.13 -5.83
C ALA A 81 9.39 3.81 -6.00
N SER A 82 8.39 3.39 -5.23
CA SER A 82 7.05 3.99 -5.30
C SER A 82 6.97 5.39 -4.65
N TYR A 83 7.85 5.70 -3.70
CA TYR A 83 8.00 7.05 -3.14
C TYR A 83 8.58 8.02 -4.17
N GLU A 84 9.56 7.58 -4.96
CA GLU A 84 10.17 8.35 -6.05
C GLU A 84 9.26 8.49 -7.29
N GLY A 85 7.99 8.09 -7.19
CA GLY A 85 7.00 8.22 -8.27
C GLY A 85 7.16 7.18 -9.39
N GLN A 86 7.98 6.14 -9.18
CA GLN A 86 8.14 5.07 -10.14
C GLN A 86 7.08 3.99 -9.95
N ASP A 87 6.60 3.43 -11.06
CA ASP A 87 5.87 2.18 -11.03
C ASP A 87 6.76 1.06 -10.47
N SER A 88 6.17 0.09 -9.77
CA SER A 88 6.94 -1.03 -9.22
C SER A 88 6.16 -2.33 -9.24
N LEU A 89 6.88 -3.45 -9.35
CA LEU A 89 6.35 -4.80 -9.23
C LEU A 89 7.13 -5.56 -8.16
N VAL A 90 6.43 -5.95 -7.11
CA VAL A 90 6.97 -6.72 -5.98
C VAL A 90 6.52 -8.17 -6.13
N ILE A 91 7.48 -9.05 -6.41
CA ILE A 91 7.28 -10.50 -6.48
C ILE A 91 7.86 -11.10 -5.21
N ALA A 92 6.99 -11.48 -4.29
CA ALA A 92 7.38 -11.97 -2.98
C ALA A 92 6.36 -12.94 -2.40
N GLY A 93 6.83 -14.04 -1.82
CA GLY A 93 5.98 -15.09 -1.24
C GLY A 93 4.99 -14.58 -0.19
N THR A 94 3.96 -15.37 0.12
CA THR A 94 3.05 -15.03 1.23
C THR A 94 3.81 -14.91 2.54
N GLY A 95 3.47 -13.93 3.37
CA GLY A 95 4.17 -13.65 4.63
C GLY A 95 5.47 -12.85 4.49
N SER A 96 5.90 -12.47 3.29
CA SER A 96 7.10 -11.65 3.06
C SER A 96 6.95 -10.16 3.47
N GLY A 97 5.83 -9.79 4.11
CA GLY A 97 5.55 -8.41 4.51
C GLY A 97 5.19 -7.44 3.38
N LYS A 98 4.52 -7.90 2.31
CA LYS A 98 3.99 -7.02 1.24
C LYS A 98 3.10 -5.89 1.79
N THR A 99 2.30 -6.18 2.81
CA THR A 99 1.45 -5.19 3.49
C THR A 99 2.25 -4.08 4.15
N LEU A 100 3.44 -4.40 4.71
CA LEU A 100 4.30 -3.39 5.32
C LEU A 100 4.79 -2.37 4.26
N VAL A 101 5.09 -2.81 3.03
CA VAL A 101 5.46 -1.88 1.93
C VAL A 101 4.38 -0.83 1.70
N ILE A 102 3.10 -1.24 1.68
CA ILE A 102 1.96 -0.31 1.54
C ILE A 102 1.86 0.59 2.78
N ALA A 103 2.03 0.03 3.98
CA ALA A 103 1.97 0.79 5.22
C ALA A 103 3.06 1.88 5.29
N LEU A 104 4.31 1.58 4.91
CA LEU A 104 5.40 2.56 4.86
C LEU A 104 5.05 3.80 4.01
N LEU A 105 4.45 3.52 2.85
CA LEU A 105 4.03 4.52 1.87
C LEU A 105 2.84 5.37 2.34
N LEU A 106 2.01 4.84 3.22
CA LEU A 106 0.92 5.54 3.89
C LEU A 106 1.42 6.34 5.10
N LEU A 107 2.33 5.77 5.89
CA LEU A 107 2.90 6.40 7.08
C LEU A 107 3.76 7.62 6.75
N ILE A 108 4.48 7.63 5.62
CA ILE A 108 5.28 8.79 5.22
C ILE A 108 4.41 9.97 4.76
N ASN A 109 3.19 9.70 4.27
CA ASN A 109 2.29 10.72 3.77
C ASN A 109 1.56 11.42 4.93
N ALA A 110 2.08 12.57 5.35
CA ALA A 110 1.44 13.42 6.36
C ALA A 110 0.28 14.28 5.82
N VAL A 111 0.02 14.26 4.51
CA VAL A 111 -0.93 15.15 3.82
C VAL A 111 -2.33 14.51 3.82
N PRO A 112 -3.30 14.99 4.62
CA PRO A 112 -4.64 14.40 4.71
C PRO A 112 -5.41 14.41 3.37
N GLU A 113 -5.01 15.29 2.45
CA GLU A 113 -5.62 15.44 1.14
C GLU A 113 -5.21 14.32 0.18
N ARG A 114 -4.10 13.62 0.40
CA ARG A 114 -3.62 12.55 -0.49
C ARG A 114 -4.10 11.19 -0.03
N ILE A 115 -4.67 10.42 -0.97
CA ILE A 115 -5.19 9.07 -0.73
C ILE A 115 -4.41 8.03 -1.52
N SER A 116 -4.36 6.80 -0.99
CA SER A 116 -3.93 5.62 -1.74
C SER A 116 -5.09 4.65 -1.90
N ILE A 117 -5.18 4.01 -3.07
CA ILE A 117 -6.19 3.00 -3.37
C ILE A 117 -5.47 1.66 -3.56
N THR A 118 -5.85 0.66 -2.78
CA THR A 118 -5.36 -0.72 -2.91
C THR A 118 -6.48 -1.59 -3.47
N VAL A 119 -6.31 -2.08 -4.70
CA VAL A 119 -7.22 -3.04 -5.32
C VAL A 119 -6.91 -4.43 -4.77
N SER A 120 -7.90 -5.11 -4.19
CA SER A 120 -7.75 -6.42 -3.56
C SER A 120 -8.79 -7.43 -4.10
N PRO A 121 -8.41 -8.71 -4.29
CA PRO A 121 -9.26 -9.69 -4.98
C PRO A 121 -10.38 -10.28 -4.12
N LEU A 122 -10.33 -10.19 -2.78
CA LEU A 122 -11.29 -10.87 -1.92
C LEU A 122 -11.74 -9.96 -0.78
N LYS A 123 -13.06 -9.90 -0.53
CA LYS A 123 -13.64 -9.18 0.62
C LYS A 123 -13.03 -9.63 1.95
N ARG A 124 -12.82 -10.93 2.13
CA ARG A 124 -12.20 -11.47 3.35
C ARG A 124 -10.78 -10.93 3.57
N LEU A 125 -9.99 -10.76 2.51
CA LEU A 125 -8.67 -10.14 2.61
C LEU A 125 -8.79 -8.66 2.98
N GLN A 126 -9.77 -7.94 2.42
CA GLN A 126 -10.01 -6.54 2.77
C GLN A 126 -10.32 -6.38 4.26
N ILE A 127 -11.12 -7.26 4.88
CA ILE A 127 -11.47 -7.17 6.31
C ILE A 127 -10.19 -7.24 7.16
N THR A 128 -9.41 -8.31 7.02
CA THR A 128 -8.20 -8.52 7.83
C THR A 128 -7.13 -7.45 7.56
N GLN A 129 -6.92 -7.05 6.30
CA GLN A 129 -5.94 -6.00 5.99
C GLN A 129 -6.41 -4.62 6.47
N THR A 130 -7.70 -4.28 6.34
CA THR A 130 -8.24 -3.00 6.83
C THR A 130 -8.11 -2.91 8.35
N GLU A 131 -8.41 -3.98 9.07
CA GLU A 131 -8.20 -4.05 10.52
C GLU A 131 -6.72 -3.85 10.88
N ASN A 132 -5.81 -4.55 10.19
CA ASN A 132 -4.37 -4.37 10.39
C ASN A 132 -3.93 -2.92 10.16
N PHE A 133 -4.40 -2.25 9.09
CA PHE A 133 -4.07 -0.84 8.88
C PHE A 133 -4.58 0.08 9.99
N ASN A 134 -5.82 -0.11 10.44
CA ASN A 134 -6.41 0.74 11.47
C ASN A 134 -5.80 0.48 12.86
N VAL A 135 -5.61 -0.79 13.23
CA VAL A 135 -5.17 -1.16 14.59
C VAL A 135 -3.66 -1.19 14.71
N LYS A 136 -2.97 -1.91 13.82
CA LYS A 136 -1.52 -2.12 13.90
C LYS A 136 -0.74 -0.90 13.44
N TYR A 137 -1.18 -0.21 12.38
CA TYR A 137 -0.42 0.90 11.82
C TYR A 137 -1.01 2.29 12.15
N SER A 138 -2.16 2.34 12.84
CA SER A 138 -2.89 3.59 13.09
C SER A 138 -3.20 4.39 11.81
N ILE A 139 -3.41 3.70 10.68
CA ILE A 139 -3.77 4.31 9.40
C ILE A 139 -5.26 4.14 9.17
N LYS A 140 -5.99 5.27 9.12
CA LYS A 140 -7.41 5.27 8.83
C LYS A 140 -7.68 4.69 7.44
N THR A 141 -8.17 3.45 7.41
CA THR A 141 -8.42 2.68 6.20
C THR A 141 -9.88 2.27 6.12
N VAL A 142 -10.47 2.38 4.93
CA VAL A 142 -11.85 1.98 4.67
C VAL A 142 -11.88 0.91 3.57
N ALA A 143 -12.61 -0.18 3.83
CA ALA A 143 -12.93 -1.18 2.81
C ALA A 143 -14.12 -0.69 1.96
N ILE A 144 -13.95 -0.72 0.63
CA ILE A 144 -14.97 -0.37 -0.35
C ILE A 144 -15.28 -1.61 -1.22
N ASN A 145 -16.49 -2.14 -1.08
CA ASN A 145 -17.01 -3.32 -1.76
C ASN A 145 -18.56 -3.28 -1.76
N ASP A 146 -19.24 -4.37 -2.14
CA ASP A 146 -20.70 -4.36 -2.22
C ASP A 146 -21.43 -4.20 -0.88
N ASP A 147 -20.72 -4.41 0.24
CA ASP A 147 -21.25 -4.26 1.61
C ASP A 147 -21.05 -2.84 2.14
N THR A 148 -20.41 -1.94 1.37
CA THR A 148 -20.19 -0.55 1.77
C THR A 148 -21.52 0.19 1.92
N PRO A 149 -21.72 0.96 3.01
CA PRO A 149 -22.96 1.71 3.23
C PRO A 149 -23.31 2.59 2.05
N ARG A 150 -24.58 2.61 1.63
CA ARG A 150 -25.04 3.46 0.51
C ARG A 150 -25.30 4.91 0.93
N ASN A 151 -25.38 5.16 2.24
CA ASN A 151 -25.72 6.45 2.85
C ASN A 151 -24.73 7.57 2.45
N ILE A 152 -25.23 8.77 2.13
CA ILE A 152 -24.41 9.87 1.62
C ILE A 152 -23.50 10.48 2.69
N GLU A 153 -24.01 10.64 3.90
CA GLU A 153 -23.27 11.18 5.05
C GLU A 153 -22.05 10.31 5.35
N TRP A 154 -22.20 8.99 5.34
CA TRP A 154 -21.10 8.06 5.57
C TRP A 154 -19.97 8.24 4.56
N TRP A 155 -20.28 8.36 3.26
CA TRP A 155 -19.27 8.60 2.22
C TRP A 155 -18.62 9.97 2.36
N ARG A 156 -19.40 10.99 2.71
CA ARG A 156 -18.86 12.34 2.95
C ARG A 156 -17.86 12.33 4.11
N ASP A 157 -18.21 11.63 5.19
CA ASP A 157 -17.47 11.71 6.45
C ASP A 157 -16.26 10.77 6.47
N ASN A 158 -16.31 9.65 5.71
CA ASN A 158 -15.26 8.62 5.71
C ASN A 158 -14.43 8.53 4.41
N VAL A 159 -14.97 8.95 3.27
CA VAL A 159 -14.30 8.76 1.96
C VAL A 159 -13.92 10.10 1.33
N HIS A 160 -14.89 10.98 1.11
CA HIS A 160 -14.62 12.26 0.48
C HIS A 160 -15.64 13.34 0.83
N ASN A 161 -15.17 14.38 1.52
CA ASN A 161 -15.98 15.57 1.73
C ASN A 161 -15.87 16.49 0.50
N GLY A 162 -16.82 16.36 -0.43
CA GLY A 162 -16.83 17.07 -1.72
C GLY A 162 -17.14 18.57 -1.65
N LYS A 163 -17.33 19.15 -0.45
CA LYS A 163 -17.52 20.60 -0.31
C LYS A 163 -16.21 21.32 -0.67
N LYS A 164 -16.29 22.38 -1.48
CA LYS A 164 -15.13 23.16 -1.91
C LYS A 164 -14.37 23.72 -0.69
N GLY A 165 -13.08 23.40 -0.59
CA GLY A 165 -12.22 23.83 0.52
C GLY A 165 -12.48 23.10 1.84
N ALA A 166 -13.32 22.06 1.85
CA ALA A 166 -13.56 21.31 3.08
C ALA A 166 -12.36 20.45 3.48
N SER A 167 -12.06 20.46 4.76
CA SER A 167 -11.06 19.59 5.37
C SER A 167 -11.38 18.12 5.10
N GLN A 168 -10.34 17.35 4.78
CA GLN A 168 -10.41 15.90 4.60
C GLN A 168 -9.91 15.15 5.85
N MET A 169 -9.63 15.84 6.96
CA MET A 169 -9.04 15.25 8.17
C MET A 169 -9.86 14.08 8.75
N THR A 170 -11.19 14.10 8.60
CA THR A 170 -12.03 13.00 9.06
C THR A 170 -12.10 11.84 8.08
N THR A 171 -11.69 12.02 6.83
CA THR A 171 -11.75 10.96 5.82
C THR A 171 -10.55 10.02 5.92
N ALA A 172 -10.71 8.78 5.47
CA ALA A 172 -9.61 7.84 5.39
C ALA A 172 -8.60 8.27 4.32
N SER A 173 -7.31 8.01 4.58
CA SER A 173 -6.21 8.21 3.63
C SER A 173 -5.93 6.96 2.78
N HIS A 174 -6.54 5.83 3.12
CA HIS A 174 -6.37 4.57 2.41
C HIS A 174 -7.72 3.88 2.14
N PHE A 175 -7.91 3.46 0.89
CA PHE A 175 -9.08 2.70 0.47
C PHE A 175 -8.68 1.32 -0.03
N MET A 176 -9.20 0.29 0.63
CA MET A 176 -9.09 -1.09 0.16
C MET A 176 -10.32 -1.42 -0.68
N VAL A 177 -10.15 -1.62 -1.98
CA VAL A 177 -11.27 -1.65 -2.94
C VAL A 177 -11.33 -2.98 -3.70
N THR A 178 -12.52 -3.47 -4.00
CA THR A 178 -12.67 -4.53 -5.01
C THR A 178 -12.68 -3.89 -6.40
N ALA A 179 -12.13 -4.58 -7.41
CA ALA A 179 -12.02 -4.03 -8.76
C ALA A 179 -13.37 -3.59 -9.34
N GLU A 180 -14.45 -4.32 -9.00
CA GLU A 180 -15.82 -4.05 -9.46
C GLU A 180 -16.32 -2.67 -9.00
N GLN A 181 -15.82 -2.15 -7.89
CA GLN A 181 -16.21 -0.83 -7.39
C GLN A 181 -15.61 0.32 -8.21
N LEU A 182 -14.65 0.06 -9.09
CA LEU A 182 -14.00 1.11 -9.90
C LEU A 182 -14.66 1.32 -11.26
N PHE A 183 -15.53 0.40 -11.69
CA PHE A 183 -16.08 0.37 -13.03
C PHE A 183 -17.61 0.31 -13.03
N LYS A 184 -18.19 0.41 -14.23
CA LYS A 184 -19.61 0.12 -14.43
C LYS A 184 -19.89 -1.36 -14.20
N SER A 185 -21.01 -1.66 -13.55
CA SER A 185 -21.57 -3.01 -13.47
C SER A 185 -22.01 -3.51 -14.85
N SER A 186 -22.42 -4.78 -14.93
CA SER A 186 -23.01 -5.39 -16.13
C SER A 186 -24.24 -4.62 -16.64
N GLU A 187 -24.99 -4.00 -15.72
CA GLU A 187 -26.18 -3.20 -16.01
C GLU A 187 -25.83 -1.76 -16.46
N GLY A 188 -24.53 -1.41 -16.53
CA GLY A 188 -24.07 -0.12 -17.01
C GLY A 188 -24.03 1.00 -15.96
N HIS A 189 -24.34 0.70 -14.70
CA HIS A 189 -24.32 1.67 -13.62
C HIS A 189 -22.95 1.72 -12.93
N PHE A 190 -22.47 2.92 -12.63
CA PHE A 190 -21.29 3.07 -11.78
C PHE A 190 -21.65 2.78 -10.33
N SER A 191 -20.73 2.12 -9.63
CA SER A 191 -20.73 2.15 -8.17
C SER A 191 -20.53 3.59 -7.67
N ARG A 192 -20.75 3.82 -6.37
CA ARG A 192 -20.50 5.12 -5.77
C ARG A 192 -19.02 5.53 -5.82
N LEU A 193 -18.10 4.59 -5.63
CA LEU A 193 -16.67 4.85 -5.84
C LEU A 193 -16.37 5.12 -7.32
N GLY A 194 -16.99 4.38 -8.24
CA GLY A 194 -16.84 4.59 -9.68
C GLY A 194 -17.24 6.01 -10.09
N LEU A 195 -18.33 6.54 -9.52
CA LEU A 195 -18.72 7.95 -9.69
C LEU A 195 -17.70 8.92 -9.08
N LEU A 196 -17.20 8.64 -7.87
CA LEU A 196 -16.19 9.49 -7.22
C LEU A 196 -14.86 9.53 -8.00
N VAL A 197 -14.44 8.45 -8.64
CA VAL A 197 -13.24 8.46 -9.50
C VAL A 197 -13.40 9.42 -10.68
N GLN A 198 -14.64 9.63 -11.15
CA GLN A 198 -14.93 10.65 -12.17
C GLN A 198 -14.94 12.07 -11.61
N ASP A 199 -15.19 12.26 -10.31
CA ASP A 199 -15.12 13.57 -9.66
C ASP A 199 -13.67 14.11 -9.64
N HIS A 200 -13.50 15.33 -10.12
CA HIS A 200 -12.18 15.95 -10.24
C HIS A 200 -11.55 16.28 -8.88
N GLY A 201 -12.36 16.65 -7.88
CA GLY A 201 -11.88 16.92 -6.53
C GLY A 201 -11.31 15.65 -5.88
N PHE A 202 -12.05 14.55 -5.94
CA PHE A 202 -11.60 13.25 -5.47
C PHE A 202 -10.39 12.75 -6.25
N ARG A 203 -10.41 12.83 -7.59
CA ARG A 203 -9.31 12.33 -8.43
C ARG A 203 -7.98 13.03 -8.14
N LYS A 204 -7.98 14.33 -7.84
CA LYS A 204 -6.79 15.08 -7.43
C LYS A 204 -6.15 14.57 -6.14
N ARG A 205 -6.95 13.94 -5.27
CA ARG A 205 -6.48 13.34 -4.02
C ARG A 205 -5.71 12.05 -4.26
N ILE A 206 -6.02 11.31 -5.32
CA ILE A 206 -5.36 10.03 -5.61
C ILE A 206 -3.88 10.28 -5.83
N GLY A 207 -3.05 9.77 -4.91
CA GLY A 207 -1.60 9.89 -4.95
C GLY A 207 -0.90 8.60 -5.38
N ARG A 208 -1.55 7.44 -5.18
CA ARG A 208 -0.95 6.13 -5.47
C ARG A 208 -2.00 5.05 -5.69
N ILE A 209 -1.71 4.11 -6.57
CA ILE A 209 -2.50 2.89 -6.76
C ILE A 209 -1.64 1.67 -6.40
N HIS A 210 -2.17 0.79 -5.56
CA HIS A 210 -1.63 -0.53 -5.31
C HIS A 210 -2.56 -1.59 -5.90
N VAL A 211 -1.99 -2.64 -6.48
CA VAL A 211 -2.74 -3.79 -6.99
C VAL A 211 -2.23 -5.03 -6.25
N ASP A 212 -2.95 -5.42 -5.20
CA ASP A 212 -2.68 -6.66 -4.45
C ASP A 212 -3.10 -7.86 -5.29
N GLU A 213 -2.30 -8.91 -5.27
CA GLU A 213 -2.42 -10.07 -6.16
C GLU A 213 -2.56 -9.69 -7.64
N ILE A 214 -1.68 -8.80 -8.13
CA ILE A 214 -1.72 -8.28 -9.50
C ILE A 214 -1.78 -9.36 -10.60
N HIS A 215 -1.36 -10.60 -10.35
CA HIS A 215 -1.55 -11.72 -11.27
C HIS A 215 -3.03 -11.98 -11.64
N PHE A 216 -3.99 -11.55 -10.82
CA PHE A 216 -5.42 -11.62 -11.12
C PHE A 216 -5.78 -10.87 -12.41
N THR A 217 -5.01 -9.83 -12.77
CA THR A 217 -5.18 -9.10 -14.04
C THR A 217 -5.03 -10.02 -15.26
N TRP A 218 -4.26 -11.09 -15.14
CA TRP A 218 -4.14 -12.14 -16.15
C TRP A 218 -5.10 -13.31 -15.92
N PHE A 219 -5.16 -13.83 -14.69
CA PHE A 219 -5.88 -15.07 -14.40
C PHE A 219 -7.40 -14.89 -14.29
N ALA A 220 -7.87 -13.77 -13.75
CA ALA A 220 -9.28 -13.53 -13.48
C ALA A 220 -10.03 -12.86 -14.64
N ARG A 221 -9.31 -12.35 -15.66
CA ARG A 221 -9.90 -11.63 -16.80
C ARG A 221 -10.44 -12.54 -17.90
N THR A 222 -9.91 -13.75 -18.06
CA THR A 222 -10.25 -14.66 -19.16
C THR A 222 -11.03 -15.84 -18.64
N GLY A 223 -12.12 -16.18 -19.31
CA GLY A 223 -12.74 -17.49 -19.13
C GLY A 223 -11.74 -18.59 -19.46
N ARG A 224 -11.73 -19.66 -18.68
CA ARG A 224 -10.83 -20.80 -18.87
C ARG A 224 -11.62 -22.08 -18.73
N TYR A 225 -11.28 -23.07 -19.55
CA TYR A 225 -11.90 -24.39 -19.50
C TYR A 225 -13.43 -24.36 -19.66
N GLY A 226 -13.94 -23.46 -20.51
CA GLY A 226 -15.39 -23.27 -20.73
C GLY A 226 -16.11 -22.50 -19.63
N LEU A 227 -15.42 -22.06 -18.57
CA LEU A 227 -15.99 -21.22 -17.52
C LEU A 227 -15.81 -19.74 -17.87
N ASP A 228 -16.77 -18.91 -17.44
CA ASP A 228 -16.68 -17.47 -17.50
C ASP A 228 -15.45 -16.93 -16.74
N ALA A 229 -15.01 -15.73 -17.12
CA ALA A 229 -13.94 -15.04 -16.41
C ALA A 229 -14.34 -14.77 -14.94
N PHE A 230 -13.49 -15.21 -14.00
CA PHE A 230 -13.77 -15.17 -12.56
C PHE A 230 -14.07 -13.74 -12.06
N ARG A 231 -13.30 -12.73 -12.47
CA ARG A 231 -13.54 -11.33 -12.11
C ARG A 231 -13.19 -10.40 -13.28
N LYS A 232 -14.13 -10.25 -14.23
CA LYS A 232 -13.98 -9.45 -15.47
C LYS A 232 -13.43 -8.03 -15.23
N ALA A 233 -13.80 -7.39 -14.12
CA ALA A 233 -13.32 -6.05 -13.74
C ALA A 233 -11.79 -5.92 -13.64
N TRP A 234 -11.07 -7.00 -13.31
CA TRP A 234 -9.60 -6.99 -13.21
C TRP A 234 -8.92 -6.73 -14.55
N GLY A 235 -9.54 -7.13 -15.67
CA GLY A 235 -9.03 -6.84 -17.01
C GLY A 235 -9.11 -5.35 -17.38
N ARG A 236 -9.79 -4.52 -16.58
CA ARG A 236 -10.07 -3.11 -16.86
C ARG A 236 -9.21 -2.14 -16.06
N LEU A 237 -8.27 -2.63 -15.24
CA LEU A 237 -7.38 -1.76 -14.47
C LEU A 237 -6.54 -0.84 -15.38
N GLY A 238 -6.24 -1.26 -16.62
CA GLY A 238 -5.64 -0.39 -17.63
C GLY A 238 -6.50 0.83 -17.97
N ASP A 239 -7.83 0.68 -18.05
CA ASP A 239 -8.77 1.79 -18.29
C ASP A 239 -8.66 2.83 -17.17
N LEU A 240 -8.57 2.36 -15.91
CA LEU A 240 -8.39 3.26 -14.76
C LEU A 240 -7.05 3.98 -14.84
N LYS A 241 -5.97 3.29 -15.21
CA LYS A 241 -4.65 3.92 -15.38
C LYS A 241 -4.68 5.04 -16.42
N LEU A 242 -5.37 4.84 -17.54
CA LEU A 242 -5.53 5.85 -18.59
C LEU A 242 -6.36 7.07 -18.14
N GLN A 243 -7.27 6.91 -17.17
CA GLN A 243 -8.09 8.01 -16.63
C GLN A 243 -7.34 8.86 -15.59
N LEU A 244 -6.29 8.31 -14.98
CA LEU A 244 -5.50 8.93 -13.93
C LEU A 244 -4.26 9.64 -14.53
N PRO A 245 -3.77 10.74 -13.91
CA PRO A 245 -2.51 11.35 -14.30
C PRO A 245 -1.36 10.32 -14.32
N SER A 246 -0.52 10.39 -15.36
CA SER A 246 0.63 9.48 -15.53
C SER A 246 1.67 9.58 -14.41
N SER A 247 1.64 10.66 -13.63
CA SER A 247 2.50 10.88 -12.46
C SER A 247 2.07 10.06 -11.23
N ILE A 248 0.92 9.39 -11.24
CA ILE A 248 0.47 8.54 -10.13
C ILE A 248 1.17 7.19 -10.24
N PRO A 249 2.06 6.81 -9.29
CA PRO A 249 2.73 5.52 -9.32
C PRO A 249 1.77 4.36 -9.07
N TRP A 250 1.96 3.28 -9.84
CA TRP A 250 1.30 2.00 -9.71
C TRP A 250 2.25 0.95 -9.12
N GLN A 251 1.85 0.32 -8.03
CA GLN A 251 2.60 -0.76 -7.40
C GLN A 251 1.82 -2.08 -7.47
N GLY A 252 2.33 -3.03 -8.26
CA GLY A 252 1.83 -4.39 -8.30
C GLY A 252 2.48 -5.25 -7.21
N LEU A 253 1.69 -6.02 -6.48
CA LEU A 253 2.17 -6.93 -5.43
C LEU A 253 1.68 -8.35 -5.72
N THR A 254 2.58 -9.34 -5.71
CA THR A 254 2.15 -10.73 -5.87
C THR A 254 3.16 -11.76 -5.36
N ALA A 255 2.67 -12.94 -4.97
CA ALA A 255 3.53 -14.11 -4.73
C ALA A 255 3.82 -14.95 -5.98
N THR A 256 2.99 -14.85 -7.02
CA THR A 256 3.02 -15.75 -8.18
C THR A 256 3.08 -14.94 -9.47
N CYS A 257 4.20 -15.01 -10.19
CA CYS A 257 4.39 -14.28 -11.44
C CYS A 257 5.24 -15.06 -12.46
N PRO A 258 4.65 -16.08 -13.14
CA PRO A 258 5.30 -16.75 -14.27
C PRO A 258 5.70 -15.77 -15.38
N PRO A 259 6.68 -16.08 -16.25
CA PRO A 259 7.18 -15.15 -17.26
C PRO A 259 6.10 -14.54 -18.17
N HIS A 260 5.12 -15.33 -18.60
CA HIS A 260 4.02 -14.84 -19.44
C HIS A 260 3.08 -13.86 -18.70
N VAL A 261 2.92 -14.02 -17.38
CA VAL A 261 2.14 -13.11 -16.53
C VAL A 261 2.91 -11.81 -16.30
N LEU A 262 4.21 -11.92 -16.05
CA LEU A 262 5.11 -10.77 -15.94
C LEU A 262 5.02 -9.89 -17.18
N HIS A 263 5.25 -10.49 -18.36
CA HIS A 263 5.20 -9.78 -19.63
C HIS A 263 3.86 -9.06 -19.84
N PHE A 264 2.75 -9.74 -19.50
CA PHE A 264 1.43 -9.12 -19.57
C PHE A 264 1.31 -7.91 -18.62
N ILE A 265 1.70 -8.04 -17.36
CA ILE A 265 1.64 -6.95 -16.38
C ILE A 265 2.47 -5.75 -16.85
N GLU A 266 3.69 -6.00 -17.32
CA GLU A 266 4.58 -4.97 -17.87
C GLU A 266 3.93 -4.22 -19.02
N SER A 267 3.35 -4.94 -19.98
CA SER A 267 2.72 -4.33 -21.16
C SER A 267 1.41 -3.58 -20.88
N SER A 268 0.72 -3.90 -19.78
CA SER A 268 -0.66 -3.45 -19.54
C SER A 268 -0.82 -2.44 -18.43
N LEU A 269 0.04 -2.50 -17.40
CA LEU A 269 -0.17 -1.78 -16.14
C LEU A 269 1.03 -1.01 -15.63
N LEU A 270 2.23 -1.25 -16.15
CA LEU A 270 3.46 -0.60 -15.67
C LEU A 270 4.08 0.27 -16.76
N ASN A 271 4.56 1.45 -16.38
CA ASN A 271 5.27 2.34 -17.28
C ASN A 271 6.69 1.82 -17.53
N PRO A 272 7.30 2.14 -18.69
CA PRO A 272 8.71 1.84 -18.93
C PRO A 272 9.60 2.39 -17.81
N GLY A 273 10.62 1.63 -17.41
CA GLY A 273 11.51 1.98 -16.30
C GLY A 273 10.96 1.67 -14.90
N TYR A 274 9.89 0.87 -14.80
CA TYR A 274 9.38 0.40 -13.51
C TYR A 274 10.45 -0.38 -12.72
N ALA A 275 10.35 -0.34 -11.39
CA ALA A 275 11.22 -1.10 -10.50
C ALA A 275 10.71 -2.54 -10.30
N LEU A 276 11.52 -3.54 -10.63
CA LEU A 276 11.22 -4.95 -10.35
C LEU A 276 11.92 -5.41 -9.07
N ILE A 277 11.16 -5.73 -8.03
CA ILE A 277 11.68 -6.22 -6.74
C ILE A 277 11.30 -7.69 -6.61
N ARG A 278 12.30 -8.58 -6.57
CA ARG A 278 12.12 -10.02 -6.33
C ARG A 278 12.64 -10.39 -4.95
N MET A 279 11.78 -11.00 -4.15
CA MET A 279 12.17 -11.60 -2.88
C MET A 279 12.22 -13.11 -3.04
N THR A 280 13.22 -13.73 -2.41
CA THR A 280 13.30 -15.19 -2.38
C THR A 280 12.09 -15.78 -1.65
N SER A 281 11.54 -16.86 -2.21
CA SER A 281 10.53 -17.68 -1.52
C SER A 281 11.14 -18.60 -0.47
N ASN A 282 12.48 -18.67 -0.39
CA ASN A 282 13.17 -19.51 0.57
C ASN A 282 12.82 -19.09 2.00
N ARG A 283 12.38 -20.06 2.80
CA ARG A 283 12.14 -19.88 4.23
C ARG A 283 13.18 -20.74 4.95
N PRO A 284 14.31 -20.18 5.40
CA PRO A 284 15.39 -20.97 6.00
C PRO A 284 14.93 -21.74 7.25
N ASN A 285 13.85 -21.28 7.90
CA ASN A 285 13.25 -21.93 9.07
C ASN A 285 12.12 -22.92 8.71
N THR A 286 11.93 -23.26 7.42
CA THR A 286 10.94 -24.25 6.96
C THR A 286 11.62 -25.54 6.54
N MET A 287 11.33 -26.64 7.26
CA MET A 287 11.78 -27.98 6.88
C MET A 287 10.77 -28.62 5.92
N TYR A 288 11.23 -29.13 4.79
CA TYR A 288 10.42 -29.90 3.85
C TYR A 288 10.63 -31.40 4.10
N ALA A 289 9.55 -32.14 4.35
CA ALA A 289 9.61 -33.58 4.57
C ALA A 289 8.60 -34.31 3.66
N ARG A 290 8.97 -35.51 3.22
CA ARG A 290 8.08 -36.46 2.54
C ARG A 290 8.10 -37.76 3.36
N HIS A 291 6.95 -38.22 3.81
CA HIS A 291 6.84 -39.55 4.39
C HIS A 291 6.82 -40.57 3.24
N CYS A 292 7.75 -41.52 3.26
CA CYS A 292 7.66 -42.69 2.40
C CYS A 292 6.56 -43.60 2.95
N GLN A 293 5.62 -43.99 2.09
CA GLN A 293 4.75 -45.15 2.33
C GLN A 293 5.43 -46.40 1.80
#